data_AF-A0A444J1D6-F1
#
_entry.id   AF-A0A444J1D6-F1
#
_cell.length_a   1.000
_cell.length_b   1.000
_cell.length_c   1.000
_cell.angle_alpha   90.00
_cell.angle_beta   90.00
_cell.angle_gamma   90.00
#
_symmetry.space_group_name_H-M   'P 1'
#
loop_
_entity.id
_entity.type
_entity.pdbx_description
1 polymer ?
#
loop_
_entity_poly.entity_id
_entity_poly.type
_entity_poly.pdbx_seq_one_letter_code
_entity_poly.pdbx_strand_id
1 'polypeptide(L)'
;PGEVNLKSHDIVNMRMAQYSQSPALLVGDIDRGGVYASFIGHVEVMAPWERKLLAGFLVNRFRGDASLLADAHSFVEQRTAKPVFGVIPWLNNLGLPQEDSVSFKAGLYDSAEPAGEHVKIALIDLPHISNFTDLEPLLEEKDVWLRTVRRVDELGTPDGVILPGSKNVVADLVWLAQTDLDKAICGLAEQGCQITGICGGFQILGKTVADPYGIEGEPGTLLHGLGLLDLTTELAADKTLTRREGQHLPSGQPVHGYEIHHGQTGSSKNGATGNGTASEPLLTFADGASCGSADRTGRVWGSYLHGIFDSDPFRRWFINTLREAKGLPPFSGQGAQYDLEPALDRLAAVVRQEMDMDAVYRLLKI
;
A
#
# COMPACT_ATOMS: atom_id res chain seq x y z
N PRO A 1 -4.89 1.84 24.74
CA PRO A 1 -3.51 1.61 24.25
C PRO A 1 -2.55 1.56 25.44
N GLY A 2 -1.49 0.73 25.37
CA GLY A 2 -0.45 0.71 26.42
C GLY A 2 0.36 2.01 26.50
N GLU A 3 0.33 2.81 25.43
CA GLU A 3 0.92 4.14 25.32
C GLU A 3 0.04 5.18 26.02
N VAL A 4 0.20 5.26 27.34
CA VAL A 4 -0.59 6.17 28.20
C VAL A 4 -0.51 7.63 27.77
N ASN A 5 0.61 8.05 27.17
CA ASN A 5 0.86 9.40 26.66
C ASN A 5 0.05 9.74 25.40
N LEU A 6 -0.40 8.74 24.62
CA LEU A 6 -1.17 8.95 23.39
C LEU A 6 -2.68 8.71 23.59
N LYS A 7 -3.08 8.24 24.77
CA LYS A 7 -4.45 7.81 25.08
C LYS A 7 -5.52 8.89 24.90
N SER A 8 -5.17 10.17 25.04
CA SER A 8 -6.10 11.28 24.79
C SER A 8 -6.42 11.46 23.30
N HIS A 9 -5.51 11.05 22.41
CA HIS A 9 -5.61 11.19 20.96
C HIS A 9 -5.92 9.86 20.25
N ASP A 10 -5.89 8.74 20.97
CA ASP A 10 -6.26 7.43 20.43
C ASP A 10 -7.77 7.34 20.19
N ILE A 11 -8.15 7.19 18.91
CA ILE A 11 -9.54 7.04 18.47
C ILE A 11 -9.83 5.60 18.03
N VAL A 12 -8.81 4.87 17.55
CA VAL A 12 -8.99 3.64 16.78
C VAL A 12 -8.96 2.35 17.62
N ASN A 13 -8.38 2.37 18.82
CA ASN A 13 -8.29 1.17 19.65
C ASN A 13 -9.52 1.02 20.59
N MET A 14 -9.34 1.27 21.89
CA MET A 14 -10.38 0.98 22.89
C MET A 14 -11.60 1.89 22.78
N ARG A 15 -11.45 3.10 22.23
CA ARG A 15 -12.60 3.99 21.98
C ARG A 15 -13.52 3.43 20.90
N MET A 16 -12.97 2.79 19.87
CA MET A 16 -13.78 2.11 18.88
C MET A 16 -14.52 0.93 19.49
N ALA A 17 -13.85 0.11 20.31
CA ALA A 17 -14.49 -0.97 21.06
C ALA A 17 -15.60 -0.45 22.00
N GLN A 18 -15.41 0.72 22.61
CA GLN A 18 -16.45 1.36 23.42
C GLN A 18 -17.64 1.81 22.57
N TYR A 19 -17.38 2.44 21.43
CA TYR A 19 -18.41 2.91 20.51
C TYR A 19 -19.27 1.75 19.97
N SER A 20 -18.63 0.66 19.55
CA SER A 20 -19.33 -0.55 19.06
C SER A 20 -19.80 -1.48 20.17
N GLN A 21 -19.51 -1.16 21.45
CA GLN A 21 -19.75 -2.01 22.62
C GLN A 21 -19.19 -3.44 22.45
N SER A 22 -18.05 -3.56 21.77
CA SER A 22 -17.45 -4.85 21.43
C SER A 22 -16.45 -5.30 22.48
N PRO A 23 -16.43 -6.61 22.82
CA PRO A 23 -15.34 -7.19 23.57
C PRO A 23 -14.03 -7.08 22.78
N ALA A 24 -12.94 -6.75 23.46
CA ALA A 24 -11.62 -6.59 22.86
C ALA A 24 -10.68 -7.73 23.29
N LEU A 25 -9.90 -8.27 22.36
CA LEU A 25 -8.79 -9.18 22.66
C LEU A 25 -7.47 -8.44 22.47
N LEU A 26 -6.56 -8.56 23.44
CA LEU A 26 -5.22 -8.01 23.33
C LEU A 26 -4.26 -9.09 22.79
N VAL A 27 -3.74 -8.87 21.59
CA VAL A 27 -2.79 -9.79 20.94
C VAL A 27 -1.36 -9.37 21.28
N GLY A 28 -0.54 -10.33 21.75
CA GLY A 28 0.85 -10.08 22.14
C GLY A 28 1.85 -10.93 21.35
N ASP A 29 2.90 -10.30 20.84
CA ASP A 29 4.01 -10.97 20.15
C ASP A 29 4.98 -11.60 21.18
N ILE A 30 5.01 -12.93 21.26
CA ILE A 30 5.90 -13.67 22.19
C ILE A 30 7.33 -13.79 21.66
N ASP A 31 7.55 -13.66 20.34
CA ASP A 31 8.87 -13.79 19.72
C ASP A 31 9.80 -12.66 20.19
N ARG A 32 9.23 -11.51 20.56
CA ARG A 32 9.95 -10.37 21.18
C ARG A 32 10.26 -10.56 22.68
N GLY A 33 9.72 -11.61 23.31
CA GLY A 33 9.85 -11.87 24.74
C GLY A 33 8.98 -11.00 25.64
N GLY A 34 8.79 -11.42 26.90
CA GLY A 34 8.10 -10.63 27.92
C GLY A 34 6.58 -10.46 27.76
N VAL A 35 5.94 -11.23 26.86
CA VAL A 35 4.52 -11.04 26.50
C VAL A 35 3.56 -11.06 27.71
N TYR A 36 3.76 -11.97 28.67
CA TYR A 36 2.88 -12.08 29.84
C TYR A 36 3.03 -10.90 30.81
N ALA A 37 4.26 -10.41 30.99
CA ALA A 37 4.50 -9.19 31.75
C ALA A 37 3.87 -7.98 31.05
N SER A 38 3.95 -7.93 29.72
CA SER A 38 3.31 -6.90 28.89
C SER A 38 1.78 -6.93 29.04
N PHE A 39 1.14 -8.09 29.00
CA PHE A 39 -0.31 -8.21 29.22
C PHE A 39 -0.75 -7.65 30.57
N ILE A 40 -0.05 -8.03 31.65
CA ILE A 40 -0.34 -7.52 32.99
C ILE A 40 -0.14 -6.01 33.03
N GLY A 41 0.99 -5.51 32.51
CA GLY A 41 1.27 -4.08 32.45
C GLY A 41 0.22 -3.29 31.67
N HIS A 42 -0.27 -3.83 30.55
CA HIS A 42 -1.34 -3.23 29.77
C HIS A 42 -2.64 -3.12 30.57
N VAL A 43 -3.06 -4.18 31.26
CA VAL A 43 -4.25 -4.13 32.12
C VAL A 43 -4.08 -3.10 33.23
N GLU A 44 -2.89 -3.00 33.83
CA GLU A 44 -2.65 -2.05 34.91
C GLU A 44 -2.81 -0.58 34.48
N VAL A 45 -2.39 -0.23 33.26
CA VAL A 45 -2.53 1.14 32.74
C VAL A 45 -3.90 1.43 32.09
N MET A 46 -4.76 0.42 31.96
CA MET A 46 -6.13 0.60 31.46
C MET A 46 -7.03 1.26 32.50
N ALA A 47 -7.88 2.17 32.02
CA ALA A 47 -8.96 2.77 32.78
C ALA A 47 -10.04 1.72 33.09
N PRO A 48 -10.87 1.92 34.13
CA PRO A 48 -11.88 0.94 34.52
C PRO A 48 -12.84 0.53 33.40
N TRP A 49 -13.19 1.46 32.49
CA TRP A 49 -14.08 1.17 31.36
C TRP A 49 -13.40 0.32 30.28
N GLU A 50 -12.09 0.48 30.06
CA GLU A 50 -11.33 -0.34 29.11
C GLU A 50 -11.19 -1.77 29.63
N ARG A 51 -10.88 -1.93 30.92
CA ARG A 51 -10.76 -3.25 31.57
C ARG A 51 -12.08 -4.04 31.50
N LYS A 52 -13.23 -3.35 31.45
CA LYS A 52 -14.54 -3.99 31.26
C LYS A 52 -14.72 -4.54 29.85
N LEU A 53 -14.19 -3.85 28.84
CA LEU A 53 -14.28 -4.27 27.44
C LEU A 53 -13.23 -5.31 27.07
N LEU A 54 -12.08 -5.33 27.74
CA LEU A 54 -11.07 -6.36 27.54
C LEU A 54 -11.65 -7.74 27.92
N ALA A 55 -11.78 -8.63 26.95
CA ALA A 55 -12.25 -9.99 27.16
C ALA A 55 -11.11 -10.95 27.51
N GLY A 56 -9.90 -10.71 27.00
CA GLY A 56 -8.71 -11.49 27.31
C GLY A 56 -7.60 -11.32 26.30
N PHE A 57 -6.75 -12.34 26.18
CA PHE A 57 -5.49 -12.25 25.44
C PHE A 57 -5.36 -13.29 24.35
N LEU A 58 -4.51 -13.00 23.37
CA LEU A 58 -4.04 -13.95 22.38
C LEU A 58 -2.51 -13.87 22.32
N VAL A 59 -1.84 -15.00 22.48
CA VAL A 59 -0.38 -15.07 22.27
C VAL A 59 -0.15 -15.32 20.78
N ASN A 60 0.74 -14.54 20.16
CA ASN A 60 1.04 -14.64 18.73
C ASN A 60 2.53 -14.90 18.50
N ARG A 61 2.87 -15.48 17.34
CA ARG A 61 4.24 -15.75 16.87
C ARG A 61 5.03 -16.73 17.75
N PHE A 62 4.35 -17.70 18.34
CA PHE A 62 4.99 -18.67 19.22
C PHE A 62 5.83 -19.72 18.48
N ARG A 63 7.01 -20.05 19.02
CA ARG A 63 7.87 -21.13 18.52
C ARG A 63 8.01 -22.20 19.60
N GLY A 64 7.60 -23.44 19.30
CA GLY A 64 7.75 -24.58 20.19
C GLY A 64 6.43 -25.23 20.57
N ASP A 65 6.43 -25.91 21.71
CA ASP A 65 5.27 -26.63 22.24
C ASP A 65 4.41 -25.72 23.12
N ALA A 66 3.19 -25.40 22.67
CA ALA A 66 2.28 -24.48 23.34
C ALA A 66 1.77 -25.04 24.68
N SER A 67 1.82 -26.36 24.88
CA SER A 67 1.40 -26.99 26.15
C SER A 67 2.26 -26.54 27.35
N LEU A 68 3.49 -26.09 27.08
CA LEU A 68 4.41 -25.57 28.09
C LEU A 68 4.02 -24.17 28.61
N LEU A 69 3.04 -23.51 28.00
CA LEU A 69 2.61 -22.17 28.37
C LEU A 69 1.46 -22.14 29.39
N ALA A 70 0.94 -23.31 29.81
CA ALA A 70 -0.22 -23.42 30.70
C ALA A 70 -0.04 -22.67 32.03
N ASP A 71 1.15 -22.78 32.66
CA ASP A 71 1.44 -22.08 33.90
C ASP A 71 1.49 -20.55 33.70
N ALA A 72 2.00 -20.10 32.55
CA ALA A 72 2.05 -18.68 32.21
C ALA A 72 0.66 -18.09 31.92
N HIS A 73 -0.22 -18.87 31.26
CA HIS A 73 -1.62 -18.51 31.08
C HIS A 73 -2.34 -18.37 32.42
N SER A 74 -2.17 -19.37 33.29
CA SER A 74 -2.75 -19.39 34.64
C SER A 74 -2.29 -18.18 35.46
N PHE A 75 -1.00 -17.82 35.37
CA PHE A 75 -0.44 -16.66 36.06
C PHE A 75 -1.08 -15.34 35.60
N VAL A 76 -1.24 -15.13 34.28
CA VAL A 76 -1.88 -13.92 33.77
C VAL A 76 -3.36 -13.87 34.13
N GLU A 77 -4.07 -14.98 34.05
CA GLU A 77 -5.49 -15.04 34.42
C GLU A 77 -5.69 -14.70 35.91
N GLN A 78 -4.85 -15.24 36.80
CA GLN A 78 -4.90 -14.91 38.24
C GLN A 78 -4.66 -13.42 38.51
N ARG A 79 -3.79 -12.76 37.73
CA ARG A 79 -3.45 -11.34 37.92
C ARG A 79 -4.45 -10.38 37.29
N THR A 80 -5.07 -10.77 36.20
CA THR A 80 -5.90 -9.87 35.38
C THR A 80 -7.38 -10.22 35.43
N ALA A 81 -7.74 -11.41 35.93
CA ALA A 81 -9.06 -12.04 35.82
C ALA A 81 -9.55 -12.18 34.38
N LYS A 82 -8.63 -12.30 33.41
CA LYS A 82 -8.93 -12.46 31.99
C LYS A 82 -8.17 -13.67 31.42
N PRO A 83 -8.84 -14.53 30.63
CA PRO A 83 -8.24 -15.74 30.07
C PRO A 83 -7.33 -15.43 28.87
N VAL A 84 -6.52 -16.42 28.51
CA VAL A 84 -5.82 -16.48 27.22
C VAL A 84 -6.61 -17.39 26.29
N PHE A 85 -7.05 -16.88 25.14
CA PHE A 85 -7.93 -17.58 24.20
C PHE A 85 -7.19 -18.53 23.26
N GLY A 86 -5.88 -18.39 23.11
CA GLY A 86 -5.11 -19.19 22.16
C GLY A 86 -3.65 -18.78 22.07
N VAL A 87 -2.89 -19.61 21.36
CA VAL A 87 -1.47 -19.39 21.06
C VAL A 87 -1.24 -19.61 19.58
N ILE A 88 -1.15 -18.53 18.81
CA ILE A 88 -0.90 -18.61 17.37
C ILE A 88 0.57 -18.93 17.14
N PRO A 89 0.89 -20.02 16.41
CA PRO A 89 2.25 -20.41 16.13
C PRO A 89 2.90 -19.42 15.16
N TRP A 90 4.23 -19.45 15.13
CA TRP A 90 5.00 -18.80 14.09
C TRP A 90 4.70 -19.43 12.72
N LEU A 91 4.10 -18.65 11.82
CA LEU A 91 3.83 -19.07 10.45
C LEU A 91 5.00 -18.72 9.54
N ASN A 92 5.72 -19.75 9.11
CA ASN A 92 6.76 -19.60 8.09
C ASN A 92 6.11 -19.34 6.72
N ASN A 93 6.76 -18.49 5.91
CA ASN A 93 6.33 -18.17 4.54
C ASN A 93 4.86 -17.74 4.49
N LEU A 94 4.48 -16.76 5.31
CA LEU A 94 3.09 -16.29 5.46
C LEU A 94 2.46 -15.89 4.12
N GLY A 95 3.27 -15.51 3.12
CA GLY A 95 2.78 -15.25 1.76
C GLY A 95 1.84 -14.06 1.68
N LEU A 96 1.88 -13.18 2.68
CA LEU A 96 1.12 -11.95 2.73
C LEU A 96 2.07 -10.76 2.61
N PRO A 97 1.63 -9.69 1.94
CA PRO A 97 2.39 -8.45 1.82
C PRO A 97 2.69 -7.87 3.19
N GLN A 98 3.80 -7.14 3.31
CA GLN A 98 4.09 -6.43 4.55
C GLN A 98 3.25 -5.15 4.61
N GLU A 99 2.56 -4.92 5.72
CA GLU A 99 1.71 -3.73 5.89
C GLU A 99 2.54 -2.46 6.18
N ASP A 100 3.71 -2.60 6.81
CA ASP A 100 4.48 -1.45 7.31
C ASP A 100 5.61 -1.03 6.36
N SER A 101 5.65 0.28 6.07
CA SER A 101 6.68 1.00 5.34
C SER A 101 8.11 0.84 5.90
N VAL A 102 8.27 0.39 7.15
CA VAL A 102 9.58 0.07 7.72
C VAL A 102 10.30 -1.02 6.91
N SER A 103 9.54 -1.99 6.39
CA SER A 103 10.05 -3.06 5.54
C SER A 103 10.47 -2.58 4.14
N PHE A 104 9.71 -1.63 3.58
CA PHE A 104 10.06 -0.92 2.35
C PHE A 104 11.45 -0.27 2.48
N LYS A 105 11.68 0.46 3.59
CA LYS A 105 12.97 1.10 3.89
C LYS A 105 14.11 0.12 4.20
N ALA A 106 13.79 -1.14 4.46
CA ALA A 106 14.77 -2.21 4.69
C ALA A 106 15.25 -2.90 3.39
N GLY A 107 14.88 -2.37 2.21
CA GLY A 107 15.35 -2.85 0.91
C GLY A 107 14.49 -3.94 0.26
N LEU A 108 13.20 -4.04 0.64
CA LEU A 108 12.26 -5.01 0.06
C LEU A 108 12.23 -4.97 -1.49
N TYR A 109 12.40 -3.78 -2.06
CA TYR A 109 12.34 -3.53 -3.50
C TYR A 109 13.73 -3.39 -4.16
N ASP A 110 14.79 -3.77 -3.46
CA ASP A 110 16.14 -3.84 -4.03
C ASP A 110 16.45 -5.30 -4.40
N SER A 111 15.71 -5.82 -5.38
CA SER A 111 15.89 -7.20 -5.82
C SER A 111 17.24 -7.40 -6.53
N ALA A 112 17.77 -8.61 -6.42
CA ALA A 112 18.98 -8.97 -7.17
C ALA A 112 18.69 -8.91 -8.68
N GLU A 113 19.63 -8.36 -9.46
CA GLU A 113 19.50 -8.30 -10.92
C GLU A 113 19.32 -9.71 -11.50
N PRO A 114 18.24 -9.97 -12.26
CA PRO A 114 18.02 -11.27 -12.88
C PRO A 114 19.14 -11.60 -13.89
N ALA A 115 19.58 -12.86 -13.91
CA ALA A 115 20.63 -13.33 -14.84
C ALA A 115 20.19 -13.38 -16.31
N GLY A 116 18.88 -13.43 -16.58
CA GLY A 116 18.29 -13.52 -17.92
C GLY A 116 17.87 -12.17 -18.50
N GLU A 117 17.23 -12.20 -19.67
CA GLU A 117 16.61 -11.02 -20.28
C GLU A 117 15.48 -10.48 -19.38
N HIS A 118 15.65 -9.24 -18.93
CA HIS A 118 14.72 -8.59 -18.00
C HIS A 118 14.51 -7.12 -18.37
N VAL A 119 13.43 -6.53 -17.85
CA VAL A 119 13.20 -5.08 -17.85
C VAL A 119 13.67 -4.47 -16.54
N LYS A 120 14.15 -3.23 -16.60
CA LYS A 120 14.65 -2.46 -15.46
C LYS A 120 13.61 -1.41 -15.10
N ILE A 121 13.04 -1.49 -13.91
CA ILE A 121 12.02 -0.55 -13.44
C ILE A 121 12.58 0.21 -12.24
N ALA A 122 12.61 1.53 -12.34
CA ALA A 122 12.97 2.41 -11.25
C ALA A 122 11.72 2.81 -10.46
N LEU A 123 11.67 2.46 -9.18
CA LEU A 123 10.65 2.90 -8.23
C LEU A 123 11.17 4.08 -7.43
N ILE A 124 10.54 5.24 -7.57
CA ILE A 124 10.91 6.42 -6.79
C ILE A 124 10.46 6.25 -5.33
N ASP A 125 11.41 6.32 -4.39
CA ASP A 125 11.16 6.28 -2.95
C ASP A 125 10.67 7.64 -2.46
N LEU A 126 9.38 7.91 -2.64
CA LEU A 126 8.77 9.12 -2.12
C LEU A 126 8.78 9.11 -0.58
N PRO A 127 9.19 10.20 0.09
CA PRO A 127 9.23 10.27 1.55
C PRO A 127 7.91 9.90 2.24
N HIS A 128 6.77 10.21 1.60
CA HIS A 128 5.43 9.90 2.10
C HIS A 128 4.73 8.79 1.31
N ILE A 129 5.50 7.83 0.78
CA ILE A 129 4.99 6.67 0.04
C ILE A 129 3.81 5.99 0.75
N SER A 130 2.80 5.64 -0.03
CA SER A 130 1.59 4.93 0.39
C SER A 130 1.36 3.72 -0.49
N ASN A 131 0.67 2.71 0.06
CA ASN A 131 0.21 1.54 -0.70
C ASN A 131 1.33 0.91 -1.55
N PHE A 132 2.57 0.88 -1.03
CA PHE A 132 3.74 0.36 -1.75
C PHE A 132 3.54 -1.08 -2.23
N THR A 133 2.65 -1.82 -1.55
CA THR A 133 2.16 -3.15 -1.91
C THR A 133 1.64 -3.25 -3.34
N ASP A 134 1.22 -2.15 -3.98
CA ASP A 134 0.81 -2.08 -5.40
C ASP A 134 1.88 -2.65 -6.34
N LEU A 135 3.14 -2.67 -5.91
CA LEU A 135 4.29 -3.08 -6.72
C LEU A 135 4.86 -4.44 -6.32
N GLU A 136 4.36 -5.07 -5.24
CA GLU A 136 4.76 -6.44 -4.89
C GLU A 136 4.49 -7.46 -6.01
N PRO A 137 3.38 -7.39 -6.78
CA PRO A 137 3.18 -8.29 -7.91
C PRO A 137 4.32 -8.26 -8.95
N LEU A 138 5.04 -7.14 -9.08
CA LEU A 138 6.18 -7.02 -9.97
C LEU A 138 7.43 -7.74 -9.45
N LEU A 139 7.55 -7.95 -8.14
CA LEU A 139 8.67 -8.70 -7.53
C LEU A 139 8.60 -10.19 -7.84
N GLU A 140 7.39 -10.72 -8.08
CA GLU A 140 7.17 -12.12 -8.43
C GLU A 140 7.53 -12.44 -9.90
N GLU A 141 7.70 -11.41 -10.73
CA GLU A 141 8.01 -11.55 -12.15
C GLU A 141 9.52 -11.73 -12.38
N LYS A 142 9.91 -12.92 -12.84
CA LYS A 142 11.33 -13.32 -13.01
C LYS A 142 12.10 -12.48 -14.04
N ASP A 143 11.38 -11.80 -14.93
CA ASP A 143 11.94 -10.95 -15.98
C ASP A 143 11.79 -9.45 -15.66
N VAL A 144 11.58 -9.11 -14.39
CA VAL A 144 11.56 -7.73 -13.88
C VAL A 144 12.70 -7.54 -12.88
N TRP A 145 13.47 -6.48 -13.07
CA TRP A 145 14.38 -5.95 -12.07
C TRP A 145 13.83 -4.63 -11.54
N LEU A 146 13.25 -4.67 -10.35
CA LEU A 146 12.73 -3.51 -9.65
C LEU A 146 13.82 -2.96 -8.73
N ARG A 147 14.03 -1.65 -8.77
CA ARG A 147 15.01 -0.95 -7.94
C ARG A 147 14.41 0.27 -7.30
N THR A 148 14.71 0.46 -6.02
CA THR A 148 14.35 1.68 -5.32
C THR A 148 15.33 2.79 -5.67
N VAL A 149 14.82 3.99 -5.94
CA VAL A 149 15.62 5.16 -6.30
C VAL A 149 15.27 6.32 -5.36
N ARG A 150 16.28 6.77 -4.60
CA ARG A 150 16.20 7.89 -3.64
C ARG A 150 16.94 9.13 -4.13
N ARG A 151 17.88 8.93 -5.07
CA ARG A 151 18.78 9.97 -5.56
C ARG A 151 18.97 9.85 -7.07
N VAL A 152 19.27 10.98 -7.72
CA VAL A 152 19.44 11.05 -9.17
C VAL A 152 20.53 10.10 -9.69
N ASP A 153 21.62 9.91 -8.94
CA ASP A 153 22.73 9.01 -9.30
C ASP A 153 22.35 7.53 -9.29
N GLU A 154 21.26 7.16 -8.60
CA GLU A 154 20.75 5.79 -8.56
C GLU A 154 19.82 5.45 -9.73
N LEU A 155 19.26 6.47 -10.40
CA LEU A 155 18.21 6.32 -11.41
C LEU A 155 18.68 5.52 -12.63
N GLY A 156 19.93 5.73 -13.06
CA GLY A 156 20.52 4.99 -14.18
C GLY A 156 19.77 5.16 -15.50
N THR A 157 19.61 4.07 -16.25
CA THR A 157 18.87 4.02 -17.52
C THR A 157 17.75 2.96 -17.43
N PRO A 158 16.65 3.27 -16.74
CA PRO A 158 15.56 2.31 -16.58
C PRO A 158 14.73 2.22 -17.86
N ASP A 159 14.10 1.06 -18.05
CA ASP A 159 13.13 0.84 -19.13
C ASP A 159 11.77 1.48 -18.77
N GLY A 160 11.47 1.59 -17.46
CA GLY A 160 10.32 2.36 -16.95
C GLY A 160 10.56 2.94 -15.56
N VAL A 161 9.85 4.02 -15.24
CA VAL A 161 9.86 4.69 -13.93
C VAL A 161 8.45 4.64 -13.33
N ILE A 162 8.35 4.27 -12.05
CA ILE A 162 7.09 4.28 -11.30
C ILE A 162 7.16 5.32 -10.17
N LEU A 163 6.20 6.24 -10.18
CA LEU A 163 5.85 7.11 -9.07
C LEU A 163 4.71 6.46 -8.28
N PRO A 164 4.96 5.97 -7.05
CA PRO A 164 3.96 5.26 -6.26
C PRO A 164 2.91 6.21 -5.66
N GLY A 165 1.97 5.64 -4.90
CA GLY A 165 1.06 6.42 -4.07
C GLY A 165 1.80 7.29 -3.06
N SER A 166 1.21 8.44 -2.73
CA SER A 166 1.73 9.35 -1.70
C SER A 166 0.59 9.76 -0.77
N LYS A 167 0.90 9.85 0.53
CA LYS A 167 0.02 10.43 1.56
C LYS A 167 0.15 11.95 1.68
N ASN A 168 1.16 12.54 1.03
CA ASN A 168 1.41 13.98 1.05
C ASN A 168 2.13 14.38 -0.25
N VAL A 169 1.35 14.58 -1.31
CA VAL A 169 1.82 14.96 -2.64
C VAL A 169 2.48 16.34 -2.60
N VAL A 170 1.98 17.24 -1.76
CA VAL A 170 2.55 18.58 -1.58
C VAL A 170 4.00 18.50 -1.12
N ALA A 171 4.27 17.74 -0.05
CA ALA A 171 5.61 17.57 0.50
C ALA A 171 6.52 16.78 -0.45
N ASP A 172 5.98 15.77 -1.13
CA ASP A 172 6.75 14.94 -2.06
C ASP A 172 7.14 15.69 -3.34
N LEU A 173 6.30 16.60 -3.85
CA LEU A 173 6.66 17.50 -4.96
C LEU A 173 7.82 18.43 -4.58
N VAL A 174 7.79 18.99 -3.36
CA VAL A 174 8.88 19.82 -2.83
C VAL A 174 10.16 19.00 -2.73
N TRP A 175 10.08 17.77 -2.25
CA TRP A 175 11.23 16.88 -2.14
C TRP A 175 11.82 16.49 -3.50
N LEU A 176 10.98 16.17 -4.49
CA LEU A 176 11.42 15.86 -5.86
C LEU A 176 12.21 17.02 -6.47
N ALA A 177 11.73 18.26 -6.28
CA ALA A 177 12.41 19.46 -6.74
C ALA A 177 13.73 19.72 -5.99
N GLN A 178 13.78 19.46 -4.68
CA GLN A 178 15.00 19.62 -3.87
C GLN A 178 16.09 18.60 -4.19
N THR A 179 15.70 17.44 -4.72
CA THR A 179 16.61 16.34 -5.06
C THR A 179 16.98 16.29 -6.54
N ASP A 180 16.45 17.21 -7.36
CA ASP A 180 16.56 17.24 -8.84
C ASP A 180 16.02 15.95 -9.52
N LEU A 181 15.29 15.10 -8.79
CA LEU A 181 14.65 13.91 -9.35
C LEU A 181 13.53 14.27 -10.31
N ASP A 182 12.83 15.37 -10.08
CA ASP A 182 11.83 15.92 -11.00
C ASP A 182 12.39 16.10 -12.42
N LYS A 183 13.52 16.80 -12.56
CA LYS A 183 14.19 17.07 -13.83
C LYS A 183 14.72 15.79 -14.46
N ALA A 184 15.29 14.89 -13.66
CA ALA A 184 15.81 13.62 -14.14
C ALA A 184 14.70 12.73 -14.74
N ILE A 185 13.55 12.65 -14.06
CA ILE A 185 12.37 11.91 -14.53
C ILE A 185 11.83 12.54 -15.82
N CYS A 186 11.72 13.86 -15.90
CA CYS A 186 11.29 14.54 -17.12
C CYS A 186 12.25 14.27 -18.29
N GLY A 187 13.57 14.30 -18.05
CA GLY A 187 14.57 13.98 -19.06
C GLY A 187 14.47 12.53 -19.58
N LEU A 188 14.14 11.57 -18.71
CA LEU A 188 13.88 10.19 -19.12
C LEU A 188 12.61 10.07 -19.97
N ALA A 189 11.55 10.81 -19.61
CA ALA A 189 10.31 10.85 -20.39
C ALA A 189 10.56 11.37 -21.82
N GLU A 190 11.38 12.42 -21.96
CA GLU A 190 11.80 12.97 -23.27
C GLU A 190 12.61 11.97 -24.10
N GLN A 191 13.39 11.11 -23.44
CA GLN A 191 14.15 10.03 -24.08
C GLN A 191 13.28 8.81 -24.44
N GLY A 192 11.99 8.84 -24.12
CA GLY A 192 11.05 7.76 -24.42
C GLY A 192 10.98 6.66 -23.36
N CYS A 193 11.52 6.89 -22.16
CA CYS A 193 11.27 6.01 -21.02
C CYS A 193 9.79 6.08 -20.63
N GLN A 194 9.22 4.94 -20.23
CA GLN A 194 7.83 4.90 -19.78
C GLN A 194 7.73 5.40 -18.33
N ILE A 195 6.84 6.36 -18.06
CA ILE A 195 6.62 6.93 -16.73
C ILE A 195 5.19 6.61 -16.27
N THR A 196 5.07 5.94 -15.13
CA THR A 196 3.80 5.50 -14.57
C THR A 196 3.56 6.12 -13.20
N GLY A 197 2.38 6.69 -12.97
CA GLY A 197 1.99 7.25 -11.67
C GLY A 197 0.78 6.55 -11.06
N ILE A 198 0.85 6.18 -9.78
CA ILE A 198 -0.29 5.61 -9.05
C ILE A 198 -0.74 6.57 -7.96
N CYS A 199 -2.03 6.90 -7.93
CA CYS A 199 -2.67 7.79 -6.96
C CYS A 199 -1.90 9.12 -6.79
N GLY A 200 -1.24 9.36 -5.66
CA GLY A 200 -0.40 10.55 -5.48
C GLY A 200 0.66 10.72 -6.59
N GLY A 201 1.28 9.63 -7.04
CA GLY A 201 2.18 9.63 -8.20
C GLY A 201 1.50 10.06 -9.50
N PHE A 202 0.22 9.71 -9.71
CA PHE A 202 -0.57 10.21 -10.85
C PHE A 202 -0.79 11.72 -10.76
N GLN A 203 -1.06 12.24 -9.57
CA GLN A 203 -1.21 13.69 -9.35
C GLN A 203 0.09 14.45 -9.66
N ILE A 204 1.23 13.88 -9.26
CA ILE A 204 2.58 14.42 -9.52
C ILE A 204 2.85 14.55 -11.03
N LEU A 205 2.35 13.64 -11.86
CA LEU A 205 2.53 13.71 -13.32
C LEU A 205 1.83 14.90 -13.99
N GLY A 206 0.80 15.47 -13.34
CA GLY A 206 0.04 16.59 -13.86
C GLY A 206 0.79 17.92 -13.85
N LYS A 207 0.13 18.98 -14.31
CA LYS A 207 0.66 20.36 -14.32
C LYS A 207 0.62 21.01 -12.95
N THR A 208 -0.46 20.81 -12.20
CA THR A 208 -0.67 21.45 -10.90
C THR A 208 -1.42 20.58 -9.93
N VAL A 209 -1.10 20.73 -8.65
CA VAL A 209 -1.86 20.18 -7.51
C VAL A 209 -2.26 21.34 -6.59
N ALA A 210 -3.56 21.51 -6.39
CA ALA A 210 -4.14 22.53 -5.52
C ALA A 210 -4.73 21.88 -4.26
N ASP A 211 -4.44 22.44 -3.09
CA ASP A 211 -4.99 22.03 -1.79
C ASP A 211 -5.75 23.19 -1.13
N PRO A 212 -6.96 23.52 -1.61
CA PRO A 212 -7.74 24.64 -1.09
C PRO A 212 -8.18 24.45 0.37
N TYR A 213 -8.24 23.20 0.85
CA TYR A 213 -8.74 22.86 2.18
C TYR A 213 -7.63 22.57 3.20
N GLY A 214 -6.37 22.49 2.78
CA GLY A 214 -5.24 22.19 3.66
C GLY A 214 -5.28 20.74 4.16
N ILE A 215 -5.60 19.80 3.27
CA ILE A 215 -5.64 18.37 3.57
C ILE A 215 -4.23 17.82 3.81
N GLU A 216 -3.27 18.25 3.00
CA GLU A 216 -1.88 17.76 3.03
C GLU A 216 -0.86 18.88 3.32
N GLY A 217 -1.21 20.13 3.04
CA GLY A 217 -0.40 21.32 3.32
C GLY A 217 -1.18 22.45 4.00
N GLU A 218 -0.69 23.68 3.85
CA GLU A 218 -1.44 24.85 4.30
C GLU A 218 -2.64 25.11 3.38
N PRO A 219 -3.80 25.52 3.91
CA PRO A 219 -4.97 25.83 3.08
C PRO A 219 -4.65 26.84 1.97
N GLY A 220 -5.03 26.51 0.74
CA GLY A 220 -4.75 27.33 -0.45
C GLY A 220 -3.40 27.05 -1.10
N THR A 221 -2.68 26.01 -0.67
CA THR A 221 -1.43 25.57 -1.33
C THR A 221 -1.69 25.25 -2.80
N LEU A 222 -0.80 25.71 -3.68
CA LEU A 222 -0.81 25.39 -5.11
C LEU A 222 0.63 25.13 -5.54
N LEU A 223 0.90 23.94 -6.07
CA LEU A 223 2.21 23.54 -6.56
C LEU A 223 2.16 23.10 -8.02
N HIS A 224 3.29 23.24 -8.69
CA HIS A 224 3.50 22.65 -10.01
C HIS A 224 3.90 21.18 -9.88
N GLY A 225 3.26 20.33 -10.68
CA GLY A 225 3.70 18.96 -10.88
C GLY A 225 4.79 18.88 -11.96
N LEU A 226 5.09 17.65 -12.41
CA LEU A 226 6.08 17.42 -13.46
C LEU A 226 5.63 17.93 -14.83
N GLY A 227 4.33 18.13 -15.03
CA GLY A 227 3.76 18.64 -16.28
C GLY A 227 3.87 17.67 -17.46
N LEU A 228 4.05 16.37 -17.19
CA LEU A 228 4.13 15.32 -18.21
C LEU A 228 2.75 14.97 -18.79
N LEU A 229 1.69 15.15 -18.01
CA LEU A 229 0.29 15.04 -18.45
C LEU A 229 -0.41 16.40 -18.38
N ASP A 230 -1.29 16.69 -19.34
CA ASP A 230 -2.08 17.93 -19.36
C ASP A 230 -3.29 17.88 -18.43
N LEU A 231 -2.99 17.67 -17.14
CA LEU A 231 -3.96 17.44 -16.08
C LEU A 231 -3.73 18.41 -14.92
N THR A 232 -4.82 18.76 -14.26
CA THR A 232 -4.79 19.54 -13.01
C THR A 232 -5.54 18.76 -11.95
N THR A 233 -4.99 18.73 -10.74
CA THR A 233 -5.59 18.06 -9.59
C THR A 233 -5.97 19.07 -8.52
N GLU A 234 -7.16 18.94 -7.96
CA GLU A 234 -7.60 19.63 -6.75
C GLU A 234 -7.86 18.60 -5.65
N LEU A 235 -7.26 18.78 -4.47
CA LEU A 235 -7.55 17.97 -3.29
C LEU A 235 -8.89 18.44 -2.70
N ALA A 236 -9.93 17.62 -2.87
CA ALA A 236 -11.25 17.88 -2.34
C ALA A 236 -11.34 17.53 -0.84
N ALA A 237 -12.28 18.17 -0.14
CA ALA A 237 -12.52 17.87 1.28
C ALA A 237 -12.98 16.42 1.50
N ASP A 238 -13.85 15.92 0.61
CA ASP A 238 -14.36 14.55 0.68
C ASP A 238 -13.39 13.56 0.04
N LYS A 239 -13.28 12.39 0.66
CA LYS A 239 -12.42 11.30 0.21
C LYS A 239 -13.19 10.32 -0.66
N THR A 240 -12.68 10.01 -1.85
CA THR A 240 -13.13 8.88 -2.65
C THR A 240 -12.60 7.59 -2.02
N LEU A 241 -13.50 6.66 -1.68
CA LEU A 241 -13.22 5.36 -1.09
C LEU A 241 -14.11 4.29 -1.75
N THR A 242 -13.59 3.57 -2.73
CA THR A 242 -14.42 2.62 -3.49
C THR A 242 -13.60 1.49 -4.11
N ARG A 243 -14.20 0.31 -4.25
CA ARG A 243 -13.62 -0.80 -5.01
C ARG A 243 -14.03 -0.68 -6.47
N ARG A 244 -13.13 -1.02 -7.38
CA ARG A 244 -13.33 -0.89 -8.82
C ARG A 244 -12.87 -2.12 -9.57
N GLU A 245 -13.62 -2.45 -10.61
CA GLU A 245 -13.30 -3.44 -11.62
C GLU A 245 -13.61 -2.84 -12.98
N GLY A 246 -12.74 -3.10 -13.96
CA GLY A 246 -12.86 -2.47 -15.26
C GLY A 246 -11.87 -3.00 -16.28
N GLN A 247 -11.62 -2.17 -17.28
CA GLN A 247 -10.76 -2.51 -18.40
C GLN A 247 -9.73 -1.40 -18.64
N HIS A 248 -8.49 -1.79 -18.87
CA HIS A 248 -7.46 -0.90 -19.38
C HIS A 248 -7.64 -0.70 -20.88
N LEU A 249 -8.09 0.50 -21.26
CA LEU A 249 -8.58 0.81 -22.62
C LEU A 249 -7.56 0.52 -23.73
N PRO A 250 -6.28 0.94 -23.63
CA PRO A 250 -5.29 0.65 -24.67
C PRO A 250 -5.04 -0.85 -24.92
N SER A 251 -5.10 -1.67 -23.87
CA SER A 251 -4.73 -3.09 -23.94
C SER A 251 -5.92 -4.04 -24.07
N GLY A 252 -7.12 -3.58 -23.70
CA GLY A 252 -8.29 -4.42 -23.50
C GLY A 252 -8.22 -5.37 -22.30
N GLN A 253 -7.15 -5.35 -21.49
CA GLN A 253 -6.99 -6.24 -20.34
C GLN A 253 -7.89 -5.84 -19.16
N PRO A 254 -8.38 -6.81 -18.38
CA PRO A 254 -9.12 -6.53 -17.16
C PRO A 254 -8.18 -5.90 -16.12
N VAL A 255 -8.74 -5.01 -15.31
CA VAL A 255 -8.08 -4.45 -14.13
C VAL A 255 -9.06 -4.46 -12.96
N HIS A 256 -8.52 -4.58 -11.75
CA HIS A 256 -9.31 -4.50 -10.52
C HIS A 256 -8.48 -3.84 -9.43
N GLY A 257 -9.14 -3.37 -8.38
CA GLY A 257 -8.48 -2.67 -7.29
C GLY A 257 -9.40 -1.75 -6.51
N TYR A 258 -8.85 -0.67 -5.98
CA TYR A 258 -9.60 0.32 -5.21
C TYR A 258 -9.04 1.73 -5.37
N GLU A 259 -9.90 2.71 -5.12
CA GLU A 259 -9.57 4.13 -5.09
C GLU A 259 -9.64 4.62 -3.64
N ILE A 260 -8.61 5.34 -3.19
CA ILE A 260 -8.51 5.93 -1.84
C ILE A 260 -7.81 7.31 -1.89
N HIS A 261 -8.52 8.34 -2.32
CA HIS A 261 -7.88 9.63 -2.61
C HIS A 261 -8.80 10.83 -2.36
N HIS A 262 -8.22 11.99 -2.13
CA HIS A 262 -8.92 13.28 -2.11
C HIS A 262 -8.87 13.98 -3.47
N GLY A 263 -7.95 13.58 -4.34
CA GLY A 263 -7.66 14.31 -5.58
C GLY A 263 -8.73 14.13 -6.64
N GLN A 264 -9.25 15.24 -7.13
CA GLN A 264 -10.09 15.30 -8.31
C GLN A 264 -9.25 15.79 -9.48
N THR A 265 -8.92 14.90 -10.39
CA THR A 265 -8.05 15.19 -11.54
C THR A 265 -8.87 15.29 -12.82
N GLY A 266 -8.65 16.37 -13.58
CA GLY A 266 -9.27 16.57 -14.88
C GLY A 266 -8.35 17.32 -15.84
N SER A 267 -8.74 17.37 -17.11
CA SER A 267 -7.99 18.13 -18.13
C SER A 267 -7.87 19.59 -17.75
N SER A 268 -6.70 20.19 -18.01
CA SER A 268 -6.48 21.62 -17.78
C SER A 268 -7.50 22.44 -18.58
N LYS A 269 -8.29 23.27 -17.88
CA LYS A 269 -9.26 24.19 -18.53
C LYS A 269 -8.58 25.29 -19.35
N ASN A 270 -7.29 25.50 -19.14
CA ASN A 270 -6.48 26.47 -19.87
C ASN A 270 -5.57 25.73 -20.84
N GLY A 271 -6.02 25.58 -22.09
CA GLY A 271 -5.10 25.28 -23.18
C GLY A 271 -3.99 26.33 -23.22
N ALA A 272 -2.75 25.89 -23.36
CA ALA A 272 -1.50 26.67 -23.44
C ALA A 272 -0.91 27.15 -22.10
N THR A 273 0.19 26.49 -21.70
CA THR A 273 1.41 27.05 -21.06
C THR A 273 2.39 25.97 -20.56
N GLY A 274 2.06 24.67 -20.67
CA GLY A 274 2.97 23.57 -20.33
C GLY A 274 3.14 22.56 -21.47
N ASN A 275 4.27 21.85 -21.50
CA ASN A 275 4.65 20.86 -22.50
C ASN A 275 3.81 19.56 -22.49
N GLY A 276 2.87 19.41 -21.55
CA GLY A 276 2.02 18.23 -21.43
C GLY A 276 1.16 17.99 -22.67
N THR A 277 1.08 16.73 -23.12
CA THR A 277 0.26 16.35 -24.28
C THR A 277 -1.20 16.09 -23.89
N ALA A 278 -2.09 16.15 -24.87
CA ALA A 278 -3.50 15.80 -24.68
C ALA A 278 -3.62 14.41 -24.04
N SER A 279 -4.38 14.33 -22.96
CA SER A 279 -4.51 13.12 -22.14
C SER A 279 -5.82 12.39 -22.47
N GLU A 280 -5.73 11.10 -22.72
CA GLU A 280 -6.87 10.22 -23.02
C GLU A 280 -7.23 9.37 -21.78
N PRO A 281 -8.50 8.98 -21.58
CA PRO A 281 -8.89 8.08 -20.49
C PRO A 281 -8.11 6.77 -20.51
N LEU A 282 -7.62 6.33 -19.35
CA LEU A 282 -6.82 5.11 -19.24
C LEU A 282 -7.69 3.87 -18.95
N LEU A 283 -8.58 4.00 -17.97
CA LEU A 283 -9.45 2.93 -17.49
C LEU A 283 -10.91 3.28 -17.71
N THR A 284 -11.72 2.26 -17.95
CA THR A 284 -13.19 2.35 -17.89
C THR A 284 -13.74 1.31 -16.92
N PHE A 285 -14.79 1.67 -16.20
CA PHE A 285 -15.48 0.81 -15.23
C PHE A 285 -16.88 0.45 -15.71
N ALA A 286 -17.47 -0.57 -15.07
CA ALA A 286 -18.80 -1.09 -15.46
C ALA A 286 -19.94 -0.05 -15.35
N ASP A 287 -19.79 0.96 -14.48
CA ASP A 287 -20.74 2.07 -14.31
C ASP A 287 -20.54 3.20 -15.34
N GLY A 288 -19.60 3.04 -16.28
CA GLY A 288 -19.24 4.02 -17.30
C GLY A 288 -18.32 5.13 -16.79
N ALA A 289 -17.92 5.11 -15.51
CA ALA A 289 -16.90 6.01 -15.01
C ALA A 289 -15.53 5.65 -15.62
N SER A 290 -14.64 6.65 -15.69
CA SER A 290 -13.26 6.46 -16.13
C SER A 290 -12.30 6.84 -15.01
N CYS A 291 -11.09 6.29 -15.06
CA CYS A 291 -10.04 6.57 -14.08
C CYS A 291 -8.68 6.60 -14.76
N GLY A 292 -7.85 7.55 -14.33
CA GLY A 292 -6.53 7.75 -14.89
C GLY A 292 -6.51 8.32 -16.30
N SER A 293 -5.33 8.66 -16.76
CA SER A 293 -5.12 9.13 -18.12
C SER A 293 -3.73 8.77 -18.63
N ALA A 294 -3.60 8.70 -19.95
CA ALA A 294 -2.34 8.51 -20.65
C ALA A 294 -2.09 9.64 -21.64
N ASP A 295 -0.82 9.89 -21.92
CA ASP A 295 -0.38 10.72 -23.03
C ASP A 295 -0.66 10.02 -24.38
N ARG A 296 -0.58 10.75 -25.48
CA ARG A 296 -0.86 10.19 -26.82
C ARG A 296 0.07 9.03 -27.22
N THR A 297 1.25 8.96 -26.63
CA THR A 297 2.21 7.88 -26.92
C THR A 297 1.97 6.63 -26.08
N GLY A 298 1.16 6.73 -25.02
CA GLY A 298 0.95 5.67 -24.04
C GLY A 298 2.15 5.43 -23.13
N ARG A 299 3.22 6.23 -23.24
CA ARG A 299 4.45 6.08 -22.44
C ARG A 299 4.38 6.83 -21.12
N VAL A 300 3.56 7.87 -21.02
CA VAL A 300 3.30 8.52 -19.73
C VAL A 300 1.85 8.27 -19.38
N TRP A 301 1.61 7.64 -18.24
CA TRP A 301 0.25 7.40 -17.78
C TRP A 301 0.16 7.32 -16.26
N GLY A 302 -1.03 7.53 -15.73
CA GLY A 302 -1.28 7.26 -14.33
C GLY A 302 -2.75 7.03 -14.02
N SER A 303 -3.01 6.50 -12.83
CA SER A 303 -4.35 6.13 -12.38
C SER A 303 -4.49 6.29 -10.87
N TYR A 304 -5.72 6.47 -10.39
CA TYR A 304 -6.05 6.36 -8.97
C TYR A 304 -6.27 4.93 -8.49
N LEU A 305 -6.29 3.95 -9.41
CA LEU A 305 -6.53 2.55 -9.09
C LEU A 305 -5.29 1.92 -8.45
N HIS A 306 -5.32 1.78 -7.12
CA HIS A 306 -4.40 0.92 -6.37
C HIS A 306 -4.69 -0.56 -6.67
N GLY A 307 -3.66 -1.41 -6.63
CA GLY A 307 -3.75 -2.83 -7.00
C GLY A 307 -3.84 -3.07 -8.52
N ILE A 308 -3.62 -2.07 -9.37
CA ILE A 308 -3.72 -2.25 -10.83
C ILE A 308 -2.83 -3.38 -11.36
N PHE A 309 -1.67 -3.59 -10.74
CA PHE A 309 -0.74 -4.66 -11.09
C PHE A 309 -1.09 -6.01 -10.47
N ASP A 310 -2.10 -6.11 -9.60
CA ASP A 310 -2.59 -7.40 -9.08
C ASP A 310 -3.25 -8.22 -10.20
N SER A 311 -3.78 -7.53 -11.23
CA SER A 311 -4.28 -8.17 -12.44
C SER A 311 -3.14 -8.75 -13.29
N ASP A 312 -2.92 -10.08 -13.20
CA ASP A 312 -1.89 -10.79 -13.98
C ASP A 312 -1.90 -10.44 -15.48
N PRO A 313 -3.05 -10.42 -16.19
CA PRO A 313 -3.08 -10.10 -17.62
C PRO A 313 -2.62 -8.67 -17.92
N PHE A 314 -3.03 -7.69 -17.10
CA PHE A 314 -2.60 -6.31 -17.25
C PHE A 314 -1.11 -6.13 -16.91
N ARG A 315 -0.67 -6.70 -15.78
CA ARG A 315 0.74 -6.66 -15.36
C ARG A 315 1.64 -7.25 -16.44
N ARG A 316 1.27 -8.40 -17.01
CA ARG A 316 2.05 -9.03 -18.08
C ARG A 316 2.09 -8.19 -19.35
N TRP A 317 0.97 -7.57 -19.73
CA TRP A 317 0.91 -6.62 -20.85
C TRP A 317 1.87 -5.45 -20.62
N PHE A 318 1.81 -4.82 -19.45
CA PHE A 318 2.67 -3.69 -19.08
C PHE A 318 4.17 -4.04 -19.19
N ILE A 319 4.58 -5.18 -18.62
CA ILE A 319 5.98 -5.62 -18.69
C ILE A 319 6.38 -5.93 -20.13
N ASN A 320 5.50 -6.55 -20.93
CA ASN A 320 5.78 -6.83 -22.34
C ASN A 320 5.93 -5.55 -23.17
N THR A 321 5.18 -4.48 -22.88
CA THR A 321 5.39 -3.17 -23.51
C THR A 321 6.79 -2.63 -23.23
N LEU A 322 7.28 -2.76 -21.99
CA LEU A 322 8.66 -2.38 -21.64
C LEU A 322 9.70 -3.24 -22.35
N ARG A 323 9.45 -4.56 -22.47
CA ARG A 323 10.33 -5.49 -23.20
C ARG A 323 10.44 -5.09 -24.67
N GLU A 324 9.32 -4.84 -25.32
CA GLU A 324 9.27 -4.46 -26.74
C GLU A 324 9.99 -3.12 -26.98
N ALA A 325 9.78 -2.13 -26.10
CA ALA A 325 10.48 -0.84 -26.17
C ALA A 325 12.01 -1.00 -26.03
N LYS A 326 12.46 -1.97 -25.23
CA LYS A 326 13.87 -2.34 -25.08
C LYS A 326 14.42 -3.18 -26.24
N GLY A 327 13.57 -3.67 -27.14
CA GLY A 327 13.94 -4.57 -28.23
C GLY A 327 14.05 -6.05 -27.82
N LEU A 328 13.49 -6.42 -26.66
CA LEU A 328 13.33 -7.81 -26.23
C LEU A 328 12.02 -8.40 -26.79
N PRO A 329 11.97 -9.72 -27.07
CA PRO A 329 10.72 -10.36 -27.43
C PRO A 329 9.74 -10.33 -26.24
N PRO A 330 8.43 -10.17 -26.48
CA PRO A 330 7.43 -10.27 -25.42
C PRO A 330 7.47 -11.66 -24.78
N PHE A 331 7.30 -11.72 -23.45
CA PHE A 331 7.25 -12.98 -22.74
C PHE A 331 5.89 -13.66 -23.02
N SER A 332 5.94 -14.90 -23.50
CA SER A 332 4.78 -15.69 -23.91
C SER A 332 4.49 -16.89 -23.00
N GLY A 333 5.29 -17.09 -21.94
CA GLY A 333 5.05 -18.11 -20.93
C GLY A 333 3.96 -17.70 -19.93
N GLN A 334 3.64 -18.60 -19.01
CA GLN A 334 2.80 -18.27 -17.86
C GLN A 334 3.58 -17.33 -16.93
N GLY A 335 3.08 -16.10 -16.76
CA GLY A 335 3.65 -15.12 -15.83
C GLY A 335 3.49 -15.54 -14.36
N ALA A 336 3.93 -14.69 -13.44
CA ALA A 336 3.63 -14.91 -12.03
C ALA A 336 2.11 -14.88 -11.80
N GLN A 337 1.63 -15.71 -10.89
CA GLN A 337 0.25 -15.62 -10.41
C GLN A 337 0.26 -14.92 -9.07
N TYR A 338 -0.42 -13.78 -8.99
CA TYR A 338 -0.52 -13.03 -7.75
C TYR A 338 -1.92 -13.22 -7.15
N ASP A 339 -2.00 -14.02 -6.09
CA ASP A 339 -3.24 -14.28 -5.36
C ASP A 339 -2.94 -14.40 -3.86
N LEU A 340 -3.52 -13.46 -3.09
CA LEU A 340 -3.36 -13.40 -1.64
C LEU A 340 -4.38 -14.28 -0.91
N GLU A 341 -5.47 -14.69 -1.56
CA GLU A 341 -6.56 -15.41 -0.92
C GLU A 341 -6.09 -16.72 -0.27
N PRO A 342 -5.26 -17.57 -0.91
CA PRO A 342 -4.77 -18.80 -0.27
C PRO A 342 -3.94 -18.53 0.99
N ALA A 343 -3.19 -17.43 1.01
CA ALA A 343 -2.38 -17.04 2.17
C ALA A 343 -3.26 -16.51 3.32
N LEU A 344 -4.30 -15.73 2.99
CA LEU A 344 -5.31 -15.26 3.94
C LEU A 344 -6.11 -16.42 4.53
N ASP A 345 -6.57 -17.35 3.69
CA ASP A 345 -7.32 -18.54 4.10
C ASP A 345 -6.49 -19.42 5.04
N ARG A 346 -5.20 -19.62 4.73
CA ARG A 346 -4.30 -20.36 5.61
C ARG A 346 -4.12 -19.66 6.96
N LEU A 347 -3.93 -18.33 6.97
CA LEU A 347 -3.83 -17.57 8.22
C LEU A 347 -5.12 -17.72 9.03
N ALA A 348 -6.29 -17.53 8.40
CA ALA A 348 -7.58 -17.66 9.05
C ALA A 348 -7.81 -19.08 9.60
N ALA A 349 -7.43 -20.12 8.86
CA ALA A 349 -7.53 -21.51 9.29
C ALA A 349 -6.67 -21.79 10.53
N VAL A 350 -5.42 -21.33 10.54
CA VAL A 350 -4.52 -21.49 11.69
C VAL A 350 -5.08 -20.74 12.90
N VAL A 351 -5.47 -19.48 12.74
CA VAL A 351 -6.03 -18.69 13.85
C VAL A 351 -7.27 -19.36 14.42
N ARG A 352 -8.16 -19.88 13.57
CA ARG A 352 -9.36 -20.60 13.98
C ARG A 352 -9.05 -21.90 14.73
N GLN A 353 -8.01 -22.62 14.33
CA GLN A 353 -7.60 -23.87 14.95
C GLN A 353 -6.95 -23.66 16.33
N GLU A 354 -6.15 -22.60 16.47
CA GLU A 354 -5.30 -22.36 17.64
C GLU A 354 -5.96 -21.43 18.68
N MET A 355 -7.23 -21.06 18.46
CA MET A 355 -8.05 -20.28 19.37
C MET A 355 -9.28 -21.05 19.82
N ASP A 356 -9.73 -20.81 21.07
CA ASP A 356 -11.05 -21.21 21.55
C ASP A 356 -12.14 -20.37 20.87
N MET A 357 -12.49 -20.78 19.65
CA MET A 357 -13.49 -20.11 18.84
C MET A 357 -14.89 -20.18 19.41
N ASP A 358 -15.22 -21.22 20.18
CA ASP A 358 -16.50 -21.31 20.87
C ASP A 358 -16.61 -20.19 21.93
N ALA A 359 -15.53 -19.90 22.66
CA ALA A 359 -15.49 -18.77 23.57
C ALA A 359 -15.57 -17.43 22.85
N VAL A 360 -14.91 -17.28 21.69
CA VAL A 360 -15.02 -16.08 20.86
C VAL A 360 -16.45 -15.88 20.33
N TYR A 361 -17.11 -16.94 19.85
CA TYR A 361 -18.50 -16.86 19.38
C TYR A 361 -19.47 -16.51 20.49
N ARG A 362 -19.27 -17.05 21.70
CA ARG A 362 -20.01 -16.60 22.90
C ARG A 362 -19.83 -15.11 23.18
N LEU A 363 -18.63 -14.55 23.00
CA LEU A 363 -18.38 -13.11 23.13
C LEU A 363 -19.10 -12.28 22.06
N LEU A 364 -19.16 -12.80 20.82
CA LEU A 364 -19.87 -12.19 19.70
C LEU A 364 -21.39 -12.37 19.78
N LYS A 365 -21.89 -13.21 20.69
CA LYS A 365 -23.31 -13.57 20.85
C LYS A 365 -23.92 -14.21 19.59
N ILE A 366 -23.12 -15.05 18.92
CA ILE A 366 -23.54 -15.84 17.75
C ILE A 366 -23.53 -17.33 18.04
#